data_AF-A0A832VUA2-F1
#
_entry.id   AF-A0A832VUA2-F1
#
_cell.length_a   1.000
_cell.length_b   1.000
_cell.length_c   1.000
_cell.angle_alpha   90.00
_cell.angle_beta   90.00
_cell.angle_gamma   90.00
#
_symmetry.space_group_name_H-M   'P 1'
#
loop_
_entity.id
_entity.type
_entity.pdbx_description
1 polymer ?
#
loop_
_entity_poly.entity_id
_entity_poly.type
_entity_poly.pdbx_seq_one_letter_code
_entity_poly.pdbx_strand_id
1 'polypeptide(L)'
;MKIAFIGGGRIVKIILEGLKRANRLPKDISVYDKDKKALKKLEKFSIKTGTDNRKAAEADIIFLAVHPPIIKSVLQEVKGSLKDDSIIVSLAPEVI
;
A
#
# COMPACT_ATOMS: atom_id res chain seq x y z
N MET A 1 -13.71 -6.23 3.03
CA MET A 1 -12.25 -6.44 3.09
C MET A 1 -11.57 -5.21 2.53
N LYS A 2 -10.83 -4.51 3.40
CA LYS A 2 -10.06 -3.30 3.11
C LYS A 2 -8.63 -3.68 2.80
N ILE A 3 -8.10 -3.21 1.67
CA ILE A 3 -6.71 -3.41 1.28
C ILE A 3 -5.99 -2.07 1.30
N ALA A 4 -4.83 -2.02 1.95
CA ALA A 4 -3.94 -0.86 1.90
C ALA A 4 -2.58 -1.24 1.32
N PHE A 5 -1.99 -0.34 0.55
CA PHE A 5 -0.59 -0.39 0.16
C PHE A 5 0.16 0.75 0.83
N ILE A 6 1.31 0.45 1.43
CA ILE A 6 2.30 1.44 1.83
C ILE A 6 3.40 1.44 0.77
N GLY A 7 3.59 2.56 0.09
CA GLY A 7 4.34 2.70 -1.15
C GLY A 7 3.43 2.67 -2.38
N GLY A 8 3.54 3.68 -3.24
CA GLY A 8 2.80 3.86 -4.50
C GLY A 8 3.68 3.64 -5.73
N GLY A 9 4.77 2.88 -5.58
CA GLY A 9 5.76 2.65 -6.61
C GLY A 9 5.31 1.75 -7.76
N ARG A 10 6.29 1.31 -8.56
CA ARG A 10 6.07 0.52 -9.78
C ARG A 10 5.27 -0.76 -9.53
N ILE A 11 5.58 -1.50 -8.46
CA ILE A 11 4.91 -2.78 -8.17
C ILE A 11 3.42 -2.60 -7.89
N VAL A 12 3.03 -1.57 -7.12
CA VAL A 12 1.62 -1.28 -6.84
C VAL A 12 0.88 -0.92 -8.11
N LYS A 13 1.48 -0.09 -8.98
CA LYS A 13 0.91 0.20 -10.30
C LYS A 13 0.67 -1.08 -11.11
N ILE A 14 1.63 -2.00 -11.16
CA ILE A 14 1.50 -3.27 -11.92
C ILE A 14 0.35 -4.12 -11.38
N ILE A 15 0.25 -4.26 -10.05
CA ILE A 15 -0.82 -5.02 -9.40
C ILE A 15 -2.19 -4.41 -9.73
N LEU A 16 -2.34 -3.09 -9.57
CA LEU A 16 -3.59 -2.39 -9.87
C LEU A 16 -3.96 -2.48 -11.36
N GLU A 17 -2.99 -2.40 -12.28
CA GLU A 17 -3.22 -2.60 -13.71
C GLU A 17 -3.63 -4.03 -14.04
N GLY A 18 -3.03 -5.04 -13.40
CA GLY A 18 -3.42 -6.44 -13.53
C GLY A 18 -4.86 -6.67 -13.08
N LEU A 19 -5.20 -6.21 -11.87
CA LEU A 19 -6.54 -6.35 -11.30
C LEU A 19 -7.61 -5.61 -12.11
N LYS A 20 -7.30 -4.40 -12.59
CA LYS A 20 -8.21 -3.62 -13.45
C LYS A 20 -8.45 -4.34 -14.78
N ARG A 21 -7.40 -4.85 -15.44
CA ARG A 21 -7.54 -5.62 -16.69
C ARG A 21 -8.36 -6.90 -16.51
N ALA A 22 -8.21 -7.57 -15.37
CA ALA A 22 -9.00 -8.76 -15.04
C ALA A 22 -10.46 -8.44 -14.62
N ASN A 23 -10.84 -7.17 -14.52
CA ASN A 23 -12.12 -6.73 -13.93
C ASN A 23 -12.34 -7.29 -12.51
N ARG A 24 -11.27 -7.32 -11.71
CA ARG A 24 -11.21 -7.84 -10.33
C ARG A 24 -10.64 -6.82 -9.35
N LEU A 25 -10.66 -5.54 -9.68
CA LEU A 25 -10.18 -4.49 -8.76
C LEU A 25 -11.06 -4.43 -7.51
N PRO A 26 -10.52 -4.64 -6.29
CA PRO A 26 -11.28 -4.50 -5.06
C PRO A 26 -11.88 -3.10 -4.91
N LYS A 27 -13.06 -3.01 -4.28
CA LYS A 27 -13.76 -1.72 -4.09
C LYS A 27 -13.11 -0.82 -3.05
N ASP A 28 -12.45 -1.39 -2.05
CA ASP A 28 -11.88 -0.66 -0.91
C ASP A 28 -10.36 -0.83 -0.90
N ILE A 29 -9.70 -0.06 -1.77
CA ILE A 29 -8.24 0.02 -1.88
C ILE A 29 -7.79 1.42 -1.50
N SER A 30 -6.75 1.47 -0.67
CA SER A 30 -6.02 2.70 -0.36
C SER A 30 -4.52 2.55 -0.62
N VAL A 31 -3.88 3.63 -1.06
CA VAL A 31 -2.42 3.67 -1.29
C VAL A 31 -1.84 4.88 -0.58
N TYR A 32 -0.82 4.64 0.25
CA TYR A 32 -0.14 5.68 1.01
C TYR A 32 1.32 5.78 0.60
N ASP A 33 1.77 6.97 0.21
CA ASP A 33 3.17 7.23 -0.16
C ASP A 33 3.53 8.68 0.18
N LYS A 34 4.78 8.91 0.60
CA LYS A 34 5.33 10.26 0.81
C LYS A 34 5.52 11.00 -0.52
N ASP A 35 5.76 10.27 -1.62
CA ASP A 35 5.87 10.84 -2.97
C ASP A 35 4.49 11.10 -3.58
N LYS A 36 4.06 12.37 -3.54
CA LYS A 36 2.83 12.83 -4.20
C LYS A 36 2.81 12.57 -5.71
N LYS A 37 3.96 12.53 -6.39
CA LYS A 37 4.02 12.22 -7.83
C LYS A 37 3.69 10.75 -8.09
N ALA A 38 4.08 9.85 -7.19
CA ALA A 38 3.68 8.45 -7.25
C ALA A 38 2.16 8.31 -7.10
N LEU A 39 1.57 8.97 -6.10
CA LEU A 39 0.12 8.95 -5.86
C LEU A 39 -0.69 9.49 -7.05
N LYS A 40 -0.25 10.61 -7.65
CA LYS A 40 -0.94 11.20 -8.81
C LYS A 40 -1.06 10.23 -9.98
N LYS A 41 -0.08 9.34 -10.19
CA LYS A 41 -0.13 8.32 -11.25
C LYS A 41 -1.18 7.24 -10.99
N LEU A 42 -1.67 7.12 -9.76
CA LEU A 42 -2.64 6.11 -9.32
C LEU A 42 -4.08 6.62 -9.29
N GLU A 43 -4.32 7.92 -9.42
CA GLU A 43 -5.68 8.51 -9.44
C GLU A 43 -6.57 7.89 -10.53
N LYS A 44 -5.96 7.44 -11.64
CA LYS A 44 -6.65 6.75 -12.76
C LYS A 44 -7.33 5.41 -12.40
N PHE A 45 -7.07 4.88 -11.19
CA PHE A 45 -7.70 3.66 -10.69
C PHE A 45 -8.93 3.93 -9.81
N SER A 46 -9.29 5.20 -9.57
CA SER A 46 -10.43 5.57 -8.70
C SER A 46 -10.32 4.97 -7.29
N ILE A 47 -9.11 4.97 -6.73
CA ILE A 47 -8.79 4.45 -5.40
C ILE A 47 -8.49 5.59 -4.41
N LYS A 48 -8.53 5.30 -3.12
CA LYS A 48 -8.12 6.26 -2.09
C LYS A 48 -6.60 6.41 -2.09
N THR A 49 -6.10 7.64 -2.04
CA THR A 49 -4.67 7.91 -1.90
C THR A 49 -4.41 8.85 -0.73
N GLY A 50 -3.20 8.82 -0.17
CA GLY A 50 -2.82 9.73 0.91
C GLY A 50 -1.33 9.69 1.22
N THR A 51 -0.87 10.60 2.06
CA THR A 51 0.55 10.70 2.43
C THR A 51 0.87 10.26 3.86
N ASP A 52 -0.15 9.82 4.60
CA ASP A 52 -0.02 9.38 6.00
C ASP A 52 -0.14 7.86 6.07
N ASN A 53 0.98 7.15 6.31
CA ASN A 53 1.00 5.70 6.33
C ASN A 53 0.20 5.12 7.50
N ARG A 54 -0.03 5.89 8.58
CA ARG A 54 -0.82 5.44 9.73
C ARG A 54 -2.25 5.10 9.34
N LYS A 55 -2.78 5.75 8.30
CA LYS A 55 -4.11 5.44 7.78
C LYS A 55 -4.19 4.08 7.06
N ALA A 56 -3.06 3.50 6.65
CA ALA A 56 -3.02 2.14 6.11
C ALA A 56 -3.38 1.09 7.17
N ALA A 57 -3.16 1.40 8.45
CA ALA A 57 -3.39 0.49 9.57
C ALA A 57 -4.89 0.18 9.79
N GLU A 58 -5.80 0.96 9.19
CA GLU A 58 -7.25 0.71 9.18
C GLU A 58 -7.67 -0.46 8.26
N ALA A 59 -6.74 -0.99 7.47
CA ALA A 59 -7.01 -2.06 6.51
C ALA A 59 -6.91 -3.47 7.11
N ASP A 60 -7.57 -4.42 6.47
CA ASP A 60 -7.56 -5.83 6.87
C ASP A 60 -6.31 -6.53 6.30
N ILE A 61 -5.87 -6.11 5.11
CA ILE A 61 -4.61 -6.55 4.48
C ILE A 61 -3.76 -5.33 4.14
N ILE A 62 -2.51 -5.32 4.59
CA ILE A 62 -1.56 -4.22 4.42
C ILE A 62 -0.35 -4.72 3.64
N PHE A 63 -0.16 -4.23 2.42
CA PHE A 63 0.99 -4.52 1.59
C PHE A 63 2.11 -3.52 1.84
N LEU A 64 3.29 -3.98 2.25
CA LEU A 64 4.51 -3.19 2.34
C LEU A 64 5.22 -3.21 0.97
N ALA A 65 5.00 -2.16 0.18
CA ALA A 65 5.51 -1.97 -1.17
C ALA A 65 6.57 -0.85 -1.23
N VAL A 66 7.45 -0.82 -0.22
CA VAL A 66 8.50 0.18 -0.05
C VAL A 66 9.89 -0.43 -0.20
N HIS A 67 10.90 0.42 -0.43
CA HIS A 67 12.29 -0.02 -0.53
C HIS A 67 12.77 -0.65 0.81
N PRO A 68 13.57 -1.73 0.81
CA PRO A 68 13.92 -2.45 2.05
C PRO A 68 14.44 -1.62 3.23
N PRO A 69 15.34 -0.63 3.05
CA PRO A 69 15.86 0.22 4.12
C PRO A 69 14.79 1.04 4.86
N ILE A 70 13.64 1.31 4.23
CA ILE A 70 12.57 2.12 4.84
C ILE A 70 11.46 1.27 5.48
N ILE A 71 11.50 -0.07 5.39
CA ILE A 71 10.50 -0.94 6.01
C ILE A 71 10.47 -0.76 7.52
N LYS A 72 11.65 -0.72 8.17
CA LYS A 72 11.72 -0.60 9.63
C LYS A 72 11.06 0.68 10.12
N SER A 73 11.30 1.81 9.46
CA SER A 73 10.70 3.09 9.84
C SER A 73 9.19 3.12 9.60
N VAL A 74 8.73 2.55 8.48
CA VAL A 74 7.30 2.39 8.18
C VAL A 74 6.60 1.52 9.23
N LEU A 75 7.19 0.39 9.60
CA LEU A 75 6.62 -0.48 10.63
C LEU A 75 6.52 0.22 11.98
N GLN A 76 7.53 0.99 12.38
CA GLN A 76 7.46 1.79 13.61
C GLN A 76 6.38 2.88 13.53
N GLU A 77 6.21 3.50 12.37
CA GLU A 77 5.18 4.52 12.13
C GLU A 77 3.75 3.95 12.31
N VAL A 78 3.49 2.73 11.85
CA VAL A 78 2.14 2.14 11.87
C VAL A 78 1.86 1.26 13.08
N LYS A 79 2.88 0.81 13.82
CA LYS A 79 2.76 -0.18 14.91
C LYS A 79 1.65 0.12 15.91
N GLY A 80 1.49 1.38 16.32
CA GLY A 80 0.50 1.79 17.32
C GLY A 80 -0.94 1.91 16.81
N SER A 81 -1.18 1.67 15.53
CA SER A 81 -2.50 1.84 14.89
C SER A 81 -2.98 0.59 14.15
N LEU A 82 -2.17 -0.48 14.13
CA LEU A 82 -2.54 -1.75 13.53
C LEU A 82 -3.68 -2.40 14.31
N LYS A 83 -4.60 -3.04 13.60
CA LYS A 83 -5.58 -3.93 14.23
C LYS A 83 -4.90 -5.25 14.57
N ASP A 84 -5.43 -5.93 15.59
CA ASP A 84 -4.92 -7.24 16.03
C ASP A 84 -5.04 -8.33 14.94
N ASP A 85 -6.01 -8.20 14.04
CA ASP A 85 -6.32 -9.13 12.96
C ASP A 85 -5.78 -8.71 11.58
N SER A 86 -5.02 -7.62 11.51
CA SER A 86 -4.43 -7.14 10.25
C SER A 86 -3.38 -8.13 9.72
N ILE A 87 -3.49 -8.49 8.44
CA ILE A 87 -2.49 -9.29 7.73
C ILE A 87 -1.48 -8.36 7.05
N ILE A 88 -0.20 -8.49 7.38
CA ILE A 88 0.88 -7.76 6.72
C ILE A 88 1.52 -8.63 5.63
N VAL A 89 1.59 -8.11 4.40
CA VAL A 89 2.21 -8.76 3.25
C VAL A 89 3.40 -7.93 2.79
N SER A 90 4.61 -8.49 2.87
CA SER A 90 5.81 -7.81 2.35
C SER A 90 5.98 -8.06 0.85
N LEU A 91 6.13 -7.00 0.06
CA LEU A 91 6.54 -7.06 -1.35
C LEU A 91 8.00 -6.63 -1.54
N ALA A 92 8.73 -6.47 -0.43
CA ALA A 92 10.11 -6.05 -0.48
C ALA A 92 11.00 -7.17 -1.05
N PRO A 93 11.93 -6.84 -1.96
CA PRO A 93 12.90 -7.81 -2.43
C PRO A 93 13.83 -8.23 -1.29
N GLU A 94 14.35 -9.44 -1.39
CA GLU A 94 15.46 -9.89 -0.54
C GLU A 94 16.69 -9.01 -0.80
N VAL A 95 17.31 -8.53 0.28
CA VAL A 95 18.54 -7.75 0.20
C VAL A 95 19.68 -8.74 0.41
N ILE A 96 20.35 -9.10 -0.68
CA ILE A 96 21.59 -9.90 -0.67
C ILE A 96 22.77 -8.97 -0.43
#